data_AF-A0A9W9J4J1-F1
#
_entry.id   AF-A0A9W9J4J1-F1
#
_cell.length_a   1.000
_cell.length_b   1.000
_cell.length_c   1.000
_cell.angle_alpha   90.00
_cell.angle_beta   90.00
_cell.angle_gamma   90.00
#
_symmetry.space_group_name_H-M   'P 1'
#
loop_
_entity.id
_entity.type
_entity.pdbx_description
1 polymer ?
#
loop_
_entity_poly.entity_id
_entity_poly.type
_entity_poly.pdbx_seq_one_letter_code
_entity_poly.pdbx_strand_id
1 'polypeptide(L)'
;MIQLALASSTKTHRYELKTSRPESEQLLSSFRSDRKILLDNPRMRQDGGKPAPDIYLVALQVLNSGVEPGESHILPSECLVFEDSIAGIGTGRRAGMRAVWVPHPDVAVEYQPKHKDILAGRSGSSQVGDDWQLGEIDDGWTESIPSLEEFDYGKYGFNVPS
;
A
#
# COMPACT_ATOMS: atom_id res chain seq x y z
N MET A 1 -12.82 -4.86 -13.42
CA MET A 1 -12.39 -3.45 -13.56
C MET A 1 -11.40 -3.16 -12.43
N ILE A 2 -10.27 -2.49 -12.71
CA ILE A 2 -9.27 -2.16 -11.68
C ILE A 2 -9.77 -0.95 -10.88
N GLN A 3 -9.71 -1.03 -9.56
CA GLN A 3 -10.01 0.08 -8.67
C GLN A 3 -8.72 0.62 -8.05
N LEU A 4 -8.57 1.95 -8.02
CA LEU A 4 -7.40 2.63 -7.49
C LEU A 4 -7.77 3.50 -6.29
N ALA A 5 -6.95 3.44 -5.25
CA ALA A 5 -6.97 4.33 -4.10
C ALA A 5 -5.55 4.79 -3.77
N LEU A 6 -5.43 6.00 -3.24
CA LEU A 6 -4.18 6.52 -2.70
C LEU A 6 -4.25 6.42 -1.19
N ALA A 7 -3.28 5.79 -0.55
CA ALA A 7 -3.12 5.76 0.89
C ALA A 7 -1.80 6.44 1.25
N SER A 8 -1.83 7.45 2.13
CA SER A 8 -0.65 8.19 2.55
C SER A 8 -0.68 8.53 4.03
N SER A 9 0.44 8.32 4.71
CA SER A 9 0.67 8.71 6.10
C SER A 9 0.82 10.23 6.30
N THR A 10 0.69 11.03 5.24
CA THR A 10 0.66 12.49 5.34
C THR A 10 -0.71 13.01 5.75
N LYS A 11 -0.76 14.03 6.62
CA LYS A 11 -1.98 14.82 6.88
C LYS A 11 -2.32 15.72 5.70
N THR A 12 -3.58 16.12 5.59
CA THR A 12 -4.14 16.93 4.49
C THR A 12 -3.31 18.15 4.13
N HIS A 13 -3.00 19.03 5.09
CA HIS A 13 -2.20 20.22 4.83
C HIS A 13 -0.82 19.93 4.21
N ARG A 14 -0.14 18.85 4.66
CA ARG A 14 1.18 18.48 4.11
C ARG A 14 1.06 17.79 2.76
N TYR A 15 0.00 17.02 2.55
CA TYR A 15 -0.31 16.41 1.28
C TYR A 15 -0.47 17.50 0.21
N GLU A 16 -1.29 18.52 0.46
CA GLU A 16 -1.51 19.64 -0.45
C GLU A 16 -0.21 20.34 -0.86
N LEU A 17 0.71 20.56 0.10
CA LEU A 17 2.03 21.12 -0.20
C LEU A 17 2.86 20.22 -1.12
N LYS A 18 2.88 18.91 -0.86
CA LYS A 18 3.62 17.92 -1.68
C LYS A 18 3.04 17.76 -3.08
N THR A 19 1.75 17.96 -3.24
CA THR A 19 1.04 17.77 -4.51
C THR A 19 0.73 19.06 -5.24
N SER A 20 1.25 20.20 -4.76
CA SER A 20 1.01 21.53 -5.36
C SER A 20 1.69 21.75 -6.71
N ARG A 21 2.67 20.92 -7.07
CA ARG A 21 3.35 20.99 -8.36
C ARG A 21 2.48 20.39 -9.47
N PRO A 22 2.40 21.00 -10.67
CA PRO A 22 1.56 20.52 -11.76
C PRO A 22 1.81 19.06 -12.14
N GLU A 23 3.06 18.60 -12.12
CA GLU A 23 3.43 17.23 -12.46
C GLU A 23 2.86 16.23 -11.43
N SER A 24 2.96 16.57 -10.14
CA SER A 24 2.40 15.76 -9.05
C SER A 24 0.88 15.76 -9.08
N GLU A 25 0.27 16.92 -9.35
CA GLU A 25 -1.18 17.05 -9.47
C GLU A 25 -1.72 16.21 -10.63
N GLN A 26 -1.08 16.29 -11.80
CA GLN A 26 -1.44 15.51 -12.98
C GLN A 26 -1.32 14.01 -12.70
N LEU A 27 -0.21 13.56 -12.10
CA LEU A 27 -0.01 12.15 -11.74
C LEU A 27 -1.12 11.64 -10.81
N LEU A 28 -1.49 12.43 -9.80
CA LEU A 28 -2.45 12.05 -8.76
C LEU A 28 -3.92 12.35 -9.12
N SER A 29 -4.17 12.91 -10.30
CA SER A 29 -5.52 13.18 -10.83
C SER A 29 -6.30 11.90 -11.14
N SER A 30 -5.59 10.81 -11.45
CA SER A 30 -6.17 9.48 -11.69
C SER A 30 -6.87 8.89 -10.46
N PHE A 31 -6.52 9.34 -9.25
CA PHE A 31 -7.18 8.94 -8.02
C PHE A 31 -8.37 9.85 -7.74
N ARG A 32 -9.58 9.28 -7.67
CA ARG A 32 -10.78 10.02 -7.26
C ARG A 32 -10.58 10.61 -5.86
N SER A 33 -11.11 11.80 -5.61
CA SER A 33 -10.96 12.52 -4.35
C SER A 33 -11.49 11.75 -3.14
N ASP A 34 -12.59 11.02 -3.32
CA ASP A 34 -13.18 10.15 -2.29
C ASP A 34 -12.34 8.92 -1.96
N ARG A 35 -11.31 8.61 -2.77
CA ARG A 35 -10.41 7.46 -2.65
C ARG A 35 -8.98 7.85 -2.26
N LYS A 36 -8.79 9.09 -1.78
CA LYS A 36 -7.53 9.58 -1.20
C LYS A 36 -7.61 9.48 0.32
N ILE A 37 -6.90 8.52 0.89
CA ILE A 37 -6.87 8.23 2.31
C ILE A 37 -5.60 8.83 2.90
N LEU A 38 -5.78 9.86 3.72
CA LEU A 38 -4.71 10.57 4.41
C LEU A 38 -4.76 10.23 5.91
N LEU A 39 -3.69 10.56 6.63
CA LEU A 39 -3.57 10.21 8.06
C LEU A 39 -4.67 10.83 8.94
N ASP A 40 -5.21 11.97 8.54
CA ASP A 40 -6.30 12.68 9.22
C ASP A 40 -7.69 12.39 8.63
N ASN A 41 -7.82 11.33 7.80
CA ASN A 41 -9.12 10.90 7.29
C ASN A 41 -10.06 10.54 8.46
N PRO A 42 -11.32 10.99 8.49
CA PRO A 42 -12.26 10.72 9.59
C PRO A 42 -12.54 9.24 9.85
N ARG A 43 -12.29 8.36 8.87
CA ARG A 43 -12.43 6.91 9.00
C ARG A 43 -11.24 6.27 9.73
N MET A 44 -10.14 6.99 9.92
CA MET A 44 -9.02 6.56 10.77
C MET A 44 -9.43 6.68 12.24
N ARG A 45 -9.19 5.62 13.03
CA ARG A 45 -9.44 5.63 14.48
C ARG A 45 -8.61 6.71 15.15
N GLN A 46 -9.20 7.42 16.12
CA GLN A 46 -8.50 8.45 16.91
C GLN A 46 -8.04 7.95 18.28
N ASP A 47 -8.43 6.73 18.65
CA ASP A 47 -8.39 6.16 19.99
C ASP A 47 -7.43 4.95 20.04
N GLY A 48 -6.28 5.15 20.69
CA GLY A 48 -5.07 4.30 20.68
C GLY A 48 -5.12 2.99 21.47
N GLY A 49 -6.17 2.18 21.34
CA GLY A 49 -6.25 0.85 21.94
C GLY A 49 -6.02 -0.27 20.93
N LYS A 50 -4.77 -0.73 20.75
CA LYS A 50 -4.34 -1.90 19.92
C LYS A 50 -4.51 -1.69 18.40
N PRO A 51 -3.72 -2.40 17.55
CA PRO A 51 -3.00 -1.77 16.44
C PRO A 51 -3.93 -1.03 15.49
N ALA A 52 -3.50 0.20 15.17
CA ALA A 52 -4.16 1.17 14.32
C ALA A 52 -4.84 0.52 13.11
N PRO A 53 -5.98 1.05 12.62
CA PRO A 53 -6.49 0.57 11.36
C PRO A 53 -5.39 0.79 10.33
N ASP A 54 -5.01 -0.30 9.71
CA ASP A 54 -4.11 -0.28 8.59
C ASP A 54 -4.70 0.67 7.54
N ILE A 55 -3.95 1.68 7.12
CA ILE A 55 -4.42 2.69 6.16
C ILE A 55 -4.92 2.03 4.86
N TYR A 56 -4.36 0.87 4.50
CA TYR A 56 -4.81 0.09 3.35
C TYR A 56 -6.17 -0.58 3.59
N LEU A 57 -6.50 -1.02 4.81
CA LEU A 57 -7.83 -1.54 5.12
C LEU A 57 -8.90 -0.43 5.02
N VAL A 58 -8.58 0.80 5.43
CA VAL A 58 -9.47 1.95 5.22
C VAL A 58 -9.63 2.26 3.73
N ALA A 59 -8.53 2.21 2.96
CA ALA A 59 -8.60 2.35 1.51
C ALA A 59 -9.48 1.27 0.86
N LEU A 60 -9.33 0.01 1.26
CA LEU A 60 -10.16 -1.09 0.79
C LEU A 60 -11.63 -0.90 1.14
N GLN A 61 -11.94 -0.45 2.37
CA GLN A 61 -13.31 -0.15 2.77
C GLN A 61 -13.93 0.93 1.87
N VAL A 62 -13.17 1.98 1.54
CA VAL A 62 -13.61 3.04 0.64
C VAL A 62 -13.83 2.52 -0.78
N LEU A 63 -12.92 1.67 -1.30
CA LEU A 63 -13.11 1.04 -2.60
C LEU A 63 -14.39 0.19 -2.64
N ASN A 64 -14.61 -0.64 -1.62
CA ASN A 64 -15.78 -1.50 -1.52
C ASN A 64 -17.09 -0.74 -1.26
N SER A 65 -17.05 0.46 -0.68
CA SER A 65 -18.25 1.28 -0.49
C SER A 65 -18.84 1.84 -1.79
N GLY A 66 -18.08 1.79 -2.89
CA GLY A 66 -18.53 2.17 -4.23
C GLY A 66 -18.89 0.99 -5.13
N VAL A 67 -18.99 -0.22 -4.60
CA VAL A 67 -19.35 -1.44 -5.33
C VAL A 67 -20.88 -1.52 -5.48
N GLU A 68 -21.35 -1.77 -6.69
CA GLU A 68 -22.78 -1.80 -6.99
C GLU A 68 -23.45 -3.06 -6.40
N PRO A 69 -24.76 -3.01 -6.09
CA PRO A 69 -25.49 -4.18 -5.59
C PRO A 69 -25.38 -5.36 -6.57
N GLY A 70 -24.80 -6.48 -6.10
CA GLY A 70 -24.61 -7.70 -6.88
C GLY A 70 -23.18 -7.93 -7.37
N GLU A 71 -22.30 -6.94 -7.23
CA GLU A 71 -20.85 -7.13 -7.41
C GLU A 71 -20.22 -7.67 -6.11
N SER A 72 -19.18 -8.49 -6.26
CA SER A 72 -18.43 -9.00 -5.10
C SER A 72 -17.49 -7.94 -4.57
N HIS A 73 -17.38 -7.84 -3.24
CA HIS A 73 -16.40 -6.98 -2.60
C HIS A 73 -14.98 -7.47 -2.92
N ILE A 74 -14.07 -6.53 -3.12
CA ILE A 74 -12.64 -6.78 -3.24
C ILE A 74 -12.13 -7.33 -1.91
N LEU A 75 -11.50 -8.49 -1.96
CA LEU A 75 -10.83 -9.11 -0.82
C LEU A 75 -9.44 -8.49 -0.63
N PRO A 76 -8.90 -8.46 0.61
CA PRO A 76 -7.54 -7.98 0.83
C PRO A 76 -6.49 -8.71 -0.03
N SER A 77 -6.65 -10.02 -0.25
CA SER A 77 -5.76 -10.84 -1.08
C SER A 77 -5.78 -10.47 -2.57
N GLU A 78 -6.81 -9.75 -3.01
CA GLU A 78 -6.94 -9.24 -4.39
C GLU A 78 -6.34 -7.83 -4.54
N CYS A 79 -5.92 -7.20 -3.44
CA CYS A 79 -5.24 -5.91 -3.45
C CYS A 79 -3.75 -6.07 -3.72
N LEU A 80 -3.21 -5.11 -4.49
CA LEU A 80 -1.78 -4.94 -4.73
C LEU A 80 -1.34 -3.54 -4.26
N VAL A 81 -0.51 -3.50 -3.23
CA VAL A 81 0.03 -2.27 -2.63
C VAL A 81 1.39 -1.94 -3.27
N PHE A 82 1.62 -0.69 -3.64
CA PHE A 82 2.93 -0.19 -4.04
C PHE A 82 3.49 0.71 -2.94
N GLU A 83 4.70 0.42 -2.47
CA GLU A 83 5.33 1.12 -1.35
C GLU A 83 6.84 1.27 -1.55
N ASP A 84 7.40 2.38 -1.09
CA ASP A 84 8.84 2.60 -1.03
C ASP A 84 9.40 2.27 0.37
N SER A 85 8.55 2.31 1.40
CA SER A 85 8.97 2.21 2.79
C SER A 85 8.84 0.79 3.36
N ILE A 86 9.83 0.38 4.17
CA ILE A 86 9.80 -0.90 4.91
C ILE A 86 8.56 -0.98 5.82
N ALA A 87 8.19 0.14 6.45
CA ALA A 87 7.02 0.22 7.32
C ALA A 87 5.71 0.03 6.54
N GLY A 88 5.62 0.58 5.33
CA GLY A 88 4.50 0.41 4.42
C GLY A 88 4.33 -1.04 3.97
N ILE A 89 5.43 -1.73 3.62
CA ILE A 89 5.40 -3.16 3.30
C ILE A 89 4.86 -3.99 4.47
N GLY A 90 5.38 -3.78 5.68
CA GLY A 90 4.87 -4.46 6.87
C GLY A 90 3.38 -4.19 7.12
N THR A 91 2.93 -2.98 6.81
CA THR A 91 1.52 -2.56 6.93
C THR A 91 0.67 -3.31 5.89
N GLY A 92 0.98 -3.21 4.59
CA GLY A 92 0.26 -3.94 3.53
C GLY A 92 0.15 -5.45 3.79
N ARG A 93 1.20 -6.04 4.37
CA ARG A 93 1.20 -7.45 4.77
C ARG A 93 0.24 -7.75 5.92
N ARG A 94 0.22 -6.94 6.97
CA ARG A 94 -0.76 -7.07 8.07
C ARG A 94 -2.19 -6.83 7.61
N ALA A 95 -2.40 -6.02 6.57
CA ALA A 95 -3.69 -5.88 5.91
C ALA A 95 -4.14 -7.13 5.13
N GLY A 96 -3.28 -8.14 4.98
CA GLY A 96 -3.55 -9.32 4.17
C GLY A 96 -3.54 -9.01 2.67
N MET A 97 -2.74 -8.03 2.24
CA MET A 97 -2.61 -7.60 0.85
C MET A 97 -1.27 -8.01 0.25
N ARG A 98 -1.25 -8.18 -1.08
CA ARG A 98 0.00 -8.35 -1.82
C ARG A 98 0.70 -7.00 -1.91
N ALA A 99 2.03 -7.01 -1.98
CA ALA A 99 2.80 -5.78 -2.04
C ALA A 99 3.94 -5.83 -3.07
N VAL A 100 4.27 -4.66 -3.62
CA VAL A 100 5.42 -4.41 -4.47
C VAL A 100 6.25 -3.35 -3.78
N TRP A 101 7.44 -3.73 -3.34
CA TRP A 101 8.40 -2.84 -2.72
C TRP A 101 9.27 -2.18 -3.78
N VAL A 102 9.14 -0.86 -3.90
CA VAL A 102 9.87 0.00 -4.84
C VAL A 102 10.78 0.96 -4.06
N PRO A 103 11.84 0.46 -3.40
CA PRO A 103 12.68 1.28 -2.54
C PRO A 103 13.54 2.27 -3.34
N HIS A 104 13.92 3.36 -2.68
CA HIS A 104 15.06 4.15 -3.13
C HIS A 104 16.33 3.27 -3.21
N PRO A 105 17.22 3.44 -4.21
CA PRO A 105 18.41 2.59 -4.38
C PRO A 105 19.28 2.48 -3.12
N ASP A 106 19.48 3.58 -2.40
CA ASP A 106 20.27 3.58 -1.15
C ASP A 106 19.62 2.73 -0.05
N VAL A 107 18.29 2.75 0.05
CA VAL A 107 17.54 1.90 0.99
C VAL A 107 17.67 0.44 0.58
N ALA A 108 17.59 0.13 -0.71
CA ALA A 108 17.77 -1.24 -1.22
C ALA A 108 19.17 -1.79 -0.87
N VAL A 109 20.21 -0.97 -1.01
CA VAL A 109 21.60 -1.35 -0.66
C VAL A 109 21.75 -1.54 0.84
N GLU A 110 21.29 -0.58 1.66
CA GLU A 110 21.40 -0.63 3.11
C GLU A 110 20.73 -1.88 3.70
N TYR A 111 19.57 -2.25 3.16
CA TYR A 111 18.74 -3.34 3.68
C TYR A 111 18.87 -4.66 2.93
N GLN A 112 19.82 -4.79 1.99
CA GLN A 112 20.08 -6.04 1.27
C GLN A 112 20.23 -7.26 2.19
N PRO A 113 20.90 -7.18 3.36
CA PRO A 113 21.03 -8.33 4.26
C PRO A 113 19.69 -8.77 4.91
N LYS A 114 18.71 -7.87 4.97
CA LYS A 114 17.36 -8.10 5.55
C LYS A 114 16.26 -8.16 4.49
N HIS A 115 16.64 -8.23 3.21
CA HIS A 115 15.71 -8.12 2.09
C HIS A 115 14.54 -9.12 2.23
N LYS A 116 14.84 -10.39 2.50
CA LYS A 116 13.82 -11.45 2.68
C LYS A 116 12.90 -11.19 3.87
N ASP A 117 13.43 -10.69 4.98
CA ASP A 117 12.63 -10.35 6.16
C ASP A 117 11.69 -9.18 5.85
N ILE A 118 12.15 -8.18 5.10
CA ILE A 118 11.31 -7.05 4.67
C ILE A 118 10.15 -7.54 3.80
N LEU A 119 10.41 -8.40 2.81
CA LEU A 119 9.35 -8.95 1.96
C LEU A 119 8.32 -9.76 2.76
N ALA A 120 8.76 -10.47 3.80
CA ALA A 120 7.89 -11.17 4.73
C ALA A 120 7.14 -10.24 5.72
N GLY A 121 7.46 -8.94 5.73
CA GLY A 121 6.93 -7.97 6.71
C GLY A 121 7.58 -8.06 8.10
N ARG A 122 8.68 -8.80 8.24
CA ARG A 122 9.35 -9.20 9.49
C ARG A 122 10.56 -8.33 9.86
N SER A 123 10.67 -7.12 9.32
CA SER A 123 11.87 -6.27 9.44
C SER A 123 12.18 -5.73 10.85
N GLY A 124 11.35 -6.03 11.86
CA GLY A 124 11.63 -5.79 13.27
C GLY A 124 11.57 -4.32 13.72
N SER A 125 11.28 -3.38 12.82
CA SER A 125 11.23 -1.93 13.13
C SER A 125 9.89 -1.48 13.75
N SER A 126 8.95 -2.38 13.99
CA SER A 126 7.67 -2.05 14.63
C SER A 126 7.19 -3.22 15.47
N GLN A 127 7.32 -3.12 16.80
CA GLN A 127 6.51 -3.90 17.75
C GLN A 127 5.05 -3.40 17.72
N VAL A 128 4.44 -3.37 16.53
CA VAL A 128 3.07 -2.88 16.34
C VAL A 128 2.32 -3.94 15.56
N GLY A 129 1.58 -4.76 16.30
CA GLY A 129 0.80 -5.88 15.78
C GLY A 129 1.24 -7.21 16.39
N ASP A 130 0.35 -8.19 16.37
CA ASP A 130 0.66 -9.55 16.78
C ASP A 130 1.43 -10.26 15.66
N ASP A 131 2.42 -11.10 16.02
CA ASP A 131 3.30 -11.80 15.08
C ASP A 131 2.57 -12.74 14.09
N TRP A 132 1.31 -13.11 14.36
CA TRP A 132 0.51 -13.96 13.47
C TRP A 132 0.13 -13.27 12.15
N GLN A 133 0.18 -11.93 12.12
CA GLN A 133 -0.11 -11.14 10.91
C GLN A 133 1.11 -11.01 9.98
N LEU A 134 2.27 -11.53 10.38
CA LEU A 134 3.49 -11.55 9.58
C LEU A 134 3.48 -12.78 8.67
N GLY A 135 3.85 -12.60 7.42
CA GLY A 135 3.91 -13.73 6.50
C GLY A 135 5.22 -14.50 6.56
N GLU A 136 5.35 -15.49 5.69
CA GLU A 136 6.51 -16.38 5.64
C GLU A 136 7.57 -15.84 4.69
N ILE A 137 8.83 -16.20 4.94
CA ILE A 137 9.92 -15.88 4.02
C ILE A 137 9.68 -16.64 2.71
N ASP A 138 9.83 -15.93 1.59
CA ASP A 138 9.69 -16.45 0.23
C ASP A 138 8.27 -16.96 -0.12
N ASP A 139 7.21 -16.50 0.57
CA ASP A 139 5.81 -16.88 0.28
C ASP A 139 5.18 -16.21 -0.96
N GLY A 140 5.93 -15.33 -1.62
CA GLY A 140 5.54 -14.68 -2.88
C GLY A 140 4.49 -13.58 -2.76
N TRP A 141 4.11 -13.17 -1.55
CA TRP A 141 3.13 -12.10 -1.33
C TRP A 141 3.69 -10.70 -1.52
N THR A 142 4.98 -10.51 -1.26
CA THR A 142 5.70 -9.28 -1.57
C THR A 142 6.81 -9.56 -2.56
N GLU A 143 6.93 -8.72 -3.58
CA GLU A 143 8.12 -8.67 -4.43
C GLU A 143 8.82 -7.31 -4.31
N SER A 144 10.06 -7.23 -4.77
CA SER A 144 10.77 -5.96 -4.90
C SER A 144 11.18 -5.74 -6.35
N ILE A 145 10.99 -4.50 -6.81
CA ILE A 145 11.44 -4.01 -8.11
C ILE A 145 12.18 -2.68 -7.91
N PRO A 146 13.20 -2.35 -8.70
CA PRO A 146 13.97 -1.13 -8.51
C PRO A 146 13.24 0.14 -9.01
N SER A 147 12.23 -0.01 -9.87
CA SER A 147 11.39 1.08 -10.36
C SER A 147 10.02 0.59 -10.82
N LEU A 148 9.04 1.49 -10.92
CA LEU A 148 7.71 1.16 -11.46
C LEU A 148 7.74 0.80 -12.96
N GLU A 149 8.79 1.17 -13.70
CA GLU A 149 8.95 0.83 -15.11
C GLU A 149 9.21 -0.68 -15.31
N GLU A 150 9.68 -1.36 -14.27
CA GLU A 150 9.98 -2.80 -14.27
C GLU A 150 8.81 -3.66 -13.76
N PHE A 151 7.64 -3.06 -13.56
CA PHE A 151 6.48 -3.78 -13.07
C PHE A 151 5.94 -4.76 -14.13
N ASP A 152 5.91 -6.06 -13.80
CA ASP A 152 5.39 -7.11 -14.67
C ASP A 152 3.84 -7.12 -14.65
N TYR A 153 3.25 -6.34 -15.55
CA TYR A 153 1.80 -6.32 -15.75
C TYR A 153 1.20 -7.71 -16.03
N GLY A 154 1.91 -8.56 -16.77
CA GLY A 154 1.45 -9.88 -17.18
C GLY A 154 1.31 -10.85 -16.00
N LYS A 155 2.23 -10.79 -15.03
CA LYS A 155 2.17 -11.56 -13.78
C LYS A 155 0.88 -11.31 -12.98
N TYR A 156 0.30 -10.11 -13.09
CA TYR A 156 -0.92 -9.72 -12.40
C TYR A 156 -2.16 -9.76 -13.30
N GLY A 157 -2.04 -10.25 -14.54
CA GLY A 157 -3.15 -10.34 -15.49
C GLY A 157 -3.61 -8.98 -16.02
N PHE A 158 -2.78 -7.95 -15.93
CA PHE A 158 -3.06 -6.64 -16.52
C PHE A 158 -2.74 -6.66 -18.02
N ASN A 159 -3.75 -6.40 -18.85
CA ASN A 159 -3.58 -6.18 -20.28
C ASN A 159 -3.46 -4.67 -20.54
N VAL A 160 -2.24 -4.19 -20.70
CA VAL A 160 -1.97 -2.79 -21.05
C VAL A 160 -2.03 -2.66 -22.58
N PRO A 161 -2.92 -1.82 -23.15
CA PRO A 161 -2.92 -1.55 -24.58
C PRO A 161 -1.57 -0.95 -24.98
N SER A 162 -0.97 -1.51 -26.04
CA SER A 162 0.22 -0.98 -26.70
C SER A 162 -0.04 0.34 -27.41
#